data_AF-A0A6M4ITV3-F1
#
_entry.id   AF-A0A6M4ITV3-F1
#
_cell.length_a   1.000
_cell.length_b   1.000
_cell.length_c   1.000
_cell.angle_alpha   90.00
_cell.angle_beta   90.00
_cell.angle_gamma   90.00
#
_symmetry.space_group_name_H-M   'P 1'
#
loop_
_entity.id
_entity.type
_entity.pdbx_description
1 polymer ?
#
loop_
_entity_poly.entity_id
_entity_poly.type
_entity_poly.pdbx_seq_one_letter_code
_entity_poly.pdbx_strand_id
1 'polypeptide(L)'
;MDWELVIGLEVHCQLKTRSKIFCGCATSFGEAPNTNTCPVCLGLPGALPVLNAHAVELATRASLALGCTVHNTSVFARKNYFYPDLPKGYQISQFDLPIATGGTIVVDDTATPPRAIRVHRVHMEEDAGKSVHDRFRDATAIDLNRAGTPLIEIVSEPEIHSAADAVSYLRRLKQILEYTEVSDANMEEGSLRVDVNISIRPRGVETLGTKTEVKNLNSFSSAERAVEVEFARQRAILESGGRVEQQTLLYDEKRNQVRSARSKEGSHDYRYFPEPDLPPLVLVDEFVQRQREALPELPAAKRDRFATQYGLGAADVDQLIGNRTLAVRFEAVASAAGDARRAANWMLGPVLAAVNASGGSLLDHAVDPDRLGALIKLEARGDVSNTAARQIFTLMERESTEPLAIATRDGLLKVSDDSALVAWIDEVFAESPTEAARFMAGERKLQGVLVGQVMKKSKGSADPKKVNQLLAARAE
;
A
#
# COMPACT_ATOMS: atom_id res chain seq x y z
N MET A 1 -6.90 9.03 36.32
CA MET A 1 -5.46 9.25 36.07
C MET A 1 -5.28 9.41 34.58
N ASP A 2 -4.26 10.13 34.12
CA ASP A 2 -3.95 10.15 32.68
C ASP A 2 -3.07 8.95 32.32
N TRP A 3 -3.54 8.13 31.38
CA TRP A 3 -2.89 6.89 30.96
C TRP A 3 -2.27 7.06 29.59
N GLU A 4 -1.03 6.64 29.46
CA GLU A 4 -0.28 6.57 28.21
C GLU A 4 -0.34 5.15 27.64
N LEU A 5 -0.62 5.07 26.34
CA LEU A 5 -0.62 3.85 25.57
C LEU A 5 0.80 3.53 25.09
N VAL A 6 1.19 2.27 25.18
CA VAL A 6 2.45 1.75 24.66
C VAL A 6 2.18 0.52 23.82
N ILE A 7 2.57 0.58 22.55
CA ILE A 7 2.33 -0.47 21.56
C ILE A 7 3.67 -0.95 20.98
N GLY A 8 3.82 -2.26 20.88
CA GLY A 8 4.79 -2.92 20.02
C GLY A 8 4.07 -3.76 18.96
N LEU A 9 4.62 -3.83 17.75
CA LEU A 9 4.04 -4.56 16.63
C LEU A 9 4.93 -5.74 16.25
N GLU A 10 4.30 -6.89 16.02
CA GLU A 10 4.93 -8.09 15.50
C GLU A 10 4.28 -8.40 14.15
N VAL A 11 5.03 -8.20 13.07
CA VAL A 11 4.52 -8.26 11.71
C VAL A 11 5.15 -9.44 10.98
N HIS A 12 4.33 -10.39 10.56
CA HIS A 12 4.76 -11.53 9.76
C HIS A 12 4.46 -11.24 8.29
N CYS A 13 5.47 -11.37 7.45
CA CYS A 13 5.39 -11.08 6.03
C CYS A 13 5.85 -12.30 5.22
N GLN A 14 4.98 -12.79 4.36
CA GLN A 14 5.29 -13.89 3.43
C GLN A 14 6.15 -13.38 2.29
N LEU A 15 7.33 -13.98 2.10
CA LEU A 15 8.24 -13.60 1.03
C LEU A 15 7.76 -14.16 -0.32
N LYS A 16 7.83 -13.32 -1.35
CA LYS A 16 7.41 -13.62 -2.73
C LYS A 16 8.40 -14.52 -3.46
N THR A 17 8.56 -15.73 -2.95
CA THR A 17 9.41 -16.78 -3.51
C THR A 17 8.59 -17.77 -4.33
N ARG A 18 9.24 -18.49 -5.26
CA ARG A 18 8.59 -19.57 -6.02
C ARG A 18 8.50 -20.90 -5.25
N SER A 19 9.45 -21.13 -4.35
CA SER A 19 9.55 -22.36 -3.56
C SER A 19 9.62 -22.04 -2.06
N LYS A 20 9.25 -23.02 -1.24
CA LYS A 20 9.28 -22.97 0.22
C LYS A 20 10.68 -22.67 0.77
N ILE A 21 10.77 -22.28 2.05
CA ILE A 21 12.03 -21.81 2.65
C ILE A 21 13.03 -22.95 2.84
N PHE A 22 12.54 -24.17 3.07
CA PHE A 22 13.37 -25.34 3.38
C PHE A 22 13.19 -26.52 2.42
N CYS A 23 12.40 -26.37 1.35
CA CYS A 23 12.17 -27.43 0.35
C CYS A 23 11.72 -26.88 -1.01
N GLY A 24 11.63 -27.76 -2.02
CA GLY A 24 11.31 -27.39 -3.41
C GLY A 24 9.82 -27.24 -3.74
N CYS A 25 8.90 -27.39 -2.78
CA CYS A 25 7.47 -27.24 -3.04
C CYS A 25 7.09 -25.79 -3.39
N ALA A 26 6.04 -25.62 -4.20
CA ALA A 26 5.50 -24.32 -4.53
C ALA A 26 4.88 -23.59 -3.32
N THR A 27 4.87 -22.26 -3.39
CA THR A 27 4.23 -21.33 -2.45
C THR A 27 2.87 -20.81 -2.97
N SER A 28 2.32 -21.43 -4.02
CA SER A 28 1.09 -20.96 -4.66
C SER A 28 -0.13 -21.02 -3.73
N PHE A 29 -1.00 -20.03 -3.88
CA PHE A 29 -2.27 -19.92 -3.15
C PHE A 29 -3.43 -20.50 -3.98
N GLY A 30 -4.49 -20.95 -3.31
CA GLY A 30 -5.75 -21.38 -3.96
C GLY A 30 -5.77 -22.81 -4.49
N GLU A 31 -4.67 -23.56 -4.36
CA GLU A 31 -4.58 -24.96 -4.77
C GLU A 31 -5.42 -25.90 -3.88
N ALA A 32 -5.72 -27.09 -4.40
CA ALA A 32 -6.41 -28.11 -3.62
C ALA A 32 -5.62 -28.50 -2.36
N PRO A 33 -6.27 -28.84 -1.22
CA PRO A 33 -5.57 -29.11 0.03
C PRO A 33 -4.49 -30.18 -0.08
N ASN A 34 -3.34 -29.94 0.57
CA ASN A 34 -2.20 -30.86 0.66
C ASN A 34 -1.53 -31.27 -0.68
N THR A 35 -1.74 -30.54 -1.78
CA THR A 35 -1.05 -30.80 -3.07
C THR A 35 0.36 -30.19 -3.15
N ASN A 36 0.65 -29.15 -2.39
CA ASN A 36 1.94 -28.46 -2.35
C ASN A 36 2.80 -28.95 -1.18
N THR A 37 2.96 -30.27 -1.07
CA THR A 37 3.63 -30.90 0.07
C THR A 37 4.73 -31.87 -0.36
N CYS A 38 5.70 -32.12 0.52
CA CYS A 38 6.78 -33.09 0.35
C CYS A 38 7.25 -33.60 1.73
N PRO A 39 8.10 -34.64 1.79
CA PRO A 39 8.58 -35.20 3.05
C PRO A 39 9.15 -34.16 4.04
N VAL A 40 9.84 -33.13 3.55
CA VAL A 40 10.44 -32.08 4.40
C VAL A 40 9.39 -31.23 5.07
N CYS A 41 8.46 -30.63 4.31
CA CYS A 41 7.45 -29.76 4.91
C CYS A 41 6.35 -30.53 5.65
N LEU A 42 6.21 -31.83 5.40
CA LEU A 42 5.38 -32.75 6.17
C LEU A 42 6.08 -33.28 7.45
N GLY A 43 7.35 -32.95 7.67
CA GLY A 43 8.10 -33.44 8.83
C GLY A 43 8.24 -34.96 8.89
N LEU A 44 8.34 -35.62 7.74
CA LEU A 44 8.49 -37.08 7.71
C LEU A 44 9.85 -37.53 8.25
N PRO A 45 9.94 -38.72 8.87
CA PRO A 45 11.20 -39.24 9.39
C PRO A 45 12.32 -39.28 8.33
N GLY A 46 13.48 -38.72 8.68
CA GLY A 46 14.66 -38.67 7.80
C GLY A 46 14.71 -37.50 6.82
N ALA A 47 13.69 -36.63 6.80
CA ALA A 47 13.72 -35.42 5.98
C ALA A 47 14.57 -34.32 6.62
N LEU A 48 15.32 -33.57 5.80
CA LEU A 48 16.20 -32.48 6.24
C LEU A 48 15.84 -31.16 5.52
N PRO A 49 15.93 -30.00 6.21
CA PRO A 49 15.70 -28.70 5.61
C PRO A 49 16.84 -28.27 4.69
N VAL A 50 16.52 -27.59 3.58
CA VAL A 50 17.50 -26.95 2.69
C VAL A 50 17.10 -25.50 2.44
N LEU A 51 17.88 -24.56 2.97
CA LEU A 51 17.58 -23.13 2.92
C LEU A 51 17.48 -22.59 1.49
N ASN A 52 16.41 -21.84 1.24
CA ASN A 52 16.15 -21.18 -0.02
C ASN A 52 16.97 -19.89 -0.16
N ALA A 53 17.89 -19.85 -1.13
CA ALA A 53 18.74 -18.70 -1.39
C ALA A 53 17.94 -17.41 -1.71
N HIS A 54 16.85 -17.53 -2.48
CA HIS A 54 16.04 -16.37 -2.83
C HIS A 54 15.29 -15.81 -1.61
N ALA A 55 14.88 -16.66 -0.66
CA ALA A 55 14.32 -16.18 0.60
C ALA A 55 15.33 -15.33 1.39
N VAL A 56 16.62 -15.71 1.39
CA VAL A 56 17.70 -14.93 2.02
C VAL A 56 17.91 -13.59 1.31
N GLU A 57 17.87 -13.56 -0.03
CA GLU A 57 17.95 -12.31 -0.81
C GLU A 57 16.82 -11.34 -0.44
N LEU A 58 15.57 -11.82 -0.43
CA LEU A 58 14.42 -10.99 -0.11
C LEU A 58 14.43 -10.52 1.36
N ALA A 59 14.79 -11.39 2.31
CA ALA A 59 14.92 -11.00 3.72
C ALA A 59 16.02 -9.95 3.94
N THR A 60 17.16 -10.09 3.24
CA THR A 60 18.26 -9.12 3.29
C THR A 60 17.81 -7.78 2.69
N ARG A 61 17.15 -7.81 1.53
CA ARG A 61 16.62 -6.59 0.88
C ARG A 61 15.61 -5.88 1.77
N ALA A 62 14.66 -6.61 2.36
CA ALA A 62 13.69 -6.05 3.29
C ALA A 62 14.39 -5.39 4.49
N SER A 63 15.38 -6.07 5.08
CA SER A 63 16.16 -5.55 6.20
C SER A 63 16.87 -4.24 5.86
N LEU A 64 17.54 -4.18 4.70
CA LEU A 64 18.23 -2.97 4.23
C LEU A 64 17.24 -1.82 3.96
N ALA A 65 16.07 -2.12 3.40
CA ALA A 65 15.04 -1.13 3.12
C ALA A 65 14.41 -0.53 4.38
N LEU A 66 14.40 -1.28 5.48
CA LEU A 66 13.98 -0.82 6.81
C LEU A 66 15.11 -0.09 7.56
N GLY A 67 16.25 0.13 6.91
CA GLY A 67 17.43 0.74 7.52
C GLY A 67 18.11 -0.14 8.56
N CYS A 68 17.84 -1.45 8.57
CA CYS A 68 18.44 -2.36 9.54
C CYS A 68 19.92 -2.62 9.28
N THR A 69 20.66 -2.91 10.35
CA THR A 69 21.99 -3.50 10.27
C THR A 69 21.86 -4.99 9.95
N VAL A 70 22.25 -5.39 8.74
CA VAL A 70 22.33 -6.80 8.34
C VAL A 70 23.57 -7.43 8.94
N HIS A 71 23.41 -8.59 9.57
CA HIS A 71 24.51 -9.31 10.20
C HIS A 71 25.19 -10.27 9.22
N ASN A 72 26.52 -10.28 9.21
CA ASN A 72 27.32 -11.22 8.42
C ASN A 72 27.11 -12.69 8.84
N THR A 73 26.64 -12.94 10.05
CA THR A 73 26.36 -14.29 10.54
C THR A 73 25.00 -14.33 11.19
N SER A 74 24.20 -15.31 10.80
CA SER A 74 22.87 -15.58 11.35
C SER A 74 22.69 -17.08 11.57
N VAL A 75 21.94 -17.46 12.60
CA VAL A 75 21.77 -18.86 13.00
C VAL A 75 20.28 -19.17 13.13
N PHE A 76 19.83 -20.18 12.39
CA PHE A 76 18.50 -20.72 12.54
C PHE A 76 18.39 -21.50 13.85
N ALA A 77 17.21 -21.47 14.47
CA ALA A 77 16.89 -22.12 15.73
C ALA A 77 15.54 -22.81 15.62
N ARG A 78 15.34 -23.85 16.44
CA ARG A 78 14.05 -24.52 16.58
C ARG A 78 13.23 -23.85 17.67
N LYS A 79 12.05 -23.35 17.32
CA LYS A 79 10.99 -22.91 18.24
C LYS A 79 10.06 -24.10 18.47
N ASN A 80 10.19 -24.78 19.61
CA ASN A 80 9.50 -26.05 19.86
C ASN A 80 8.10 -25.82 20.44
N TYR A 81 7.06 -26.21 19.69
CA TYR A 81 5.68 -26.24 20.17
C TYR A 81 4.85 -27.25 19.36
N PHE A 82 3.86 -27.84 20.01
CA PHE A 82 2.99 -28.83 19.38
C PHE A 82 1.68 -28.18 18.96
N TYR A 83 1.40 -28.19 17.66
CA TYR A 83 0.11 -27.81 17.11
C TYR A 83 -0.15 -28.58 15.80
N PRO A 84 -1.40 -28.96 15.48
CA PRO A 84 -1.68 -29.84 14.33
C PRO A 84 -1.23 -29.30 12.95
N ASP A 85 -1.15 -27.99 12.79
CA ASP A 85 -0.67 -27.36 11.54
C ASP A 85 0.85 -27.19 11.46
N LEU A 86 1.60 -27.60 12.51
CA LEU A 86 3.05 -27.60 12.56
C LEU A 86 3.57 -29.05 12.62
N PRO A 87 3.75 -29.71 11.46
CA PRO A 87 3.96 -31.16 11.42
C PRO A 87 5.28 -31.63 12.07
N LYS A 88 6.30 -30.77 12.13
CA LYS A 88 7.61 -31.11 12.72
C LYS A 88 7.61 -31.11 14.26
N GLY A 89 6.59 -30.54 14.90
CA GLY A 89 6.61 -30.27 16.35
C GLY A 89 7.58 -29.14 16.78
N TYR A 90 8.18 -28.47 15.80
CA TYR A 90 8.96 -27.25 15.95
C TYR A 90 8.90 -26.43 14.65
N GLN A 91 9.02 -25.12 14.79
CA GLN A 91 9.16 -24.18 13.67
C GLN A 91 10.64 -23.79 13.58
N ILE A 92 11.21 -23.86 12.38
CA ILE A 92 12.54 -23.30 12.13
C ILE A 92 12.39 -21.79 11.98
N SER A 93 13.02 -21.05 12.89
CA SER A 93 13.02 -19.58 12.97
C SER A 93 14.45 -19.09 13.29
N GLN A 94 14.64 -17.84 13.73
CA GLN A 94 15.92 -17.36 14.26
C GLN A 94 15.69 -16.68 15.60
N PHE A 95 16.54 -16.99 16.59
CA PHE A 95 16.40 -16.49 17.96
C PHE A 95 17.51 -15.49 18.31
N ASP A 96 18.67 -15.95 18.80
CA ASP A 96 19.73 -15.05 19.28
C ASP A 96 20.43 -14.27 18.16
N LEU A 97 20.57 -14.88 16.97
CA LEU A 97 21.31 -14.32 15.83
C LEU A 97 20.40 -14.14 14.62
N PRO A 98 19.47 -13.16 14.64
CA PRO A 98 18.61 -12.85 13.49
C PRO A 98 19.42 -12.38 12.27
N ILE A 99 18.78 -12.32 11.11
CA ILE A 99 19.41 -11.77 9.90
C ILE A 99 19.75 -10.28 10.03
N ALA A 100 18.94 -9.50 10.77
CA ALA A 100 19.19 -8.08 10.95
C ALA A 100 18.57 -7.51 12.24
N THR A 101 19.17 -6.44 12.76
CA THR A 101 18.68 -5.67 13.90
C THR A 101 18.77 -4.17 13.66
N GLY A 102 18.01 -3.40 14.44
CA GLY A 102 18.12 -1.95 14.53
C GLY A 102 17.85 -1.24 13.21
N GLY A 103 16.57 -0.97 12.92
CA GLY A 103 16.10 -0.16 11.78
C GLY A 103 15.12 0.92 12.22
N THR A 104 14.43 1.57 11.29
CA THR A 104 13.49 2.65 11.61
C THR A 104 12.43 2.83 10.52
N ILE A 105 11.20 3.10 10.93
CA ILE A 105 10.11 3.54 10.05
C ILE A 105 9.60 4.89 10.55
N VAL A 106 9.47 5.86 9.65
CA VAL A 106 8.98 7.20 9.98
C VAL A 106 7.47 7.25 9.78
N VAL A 107 6.77 7.68 10.84
CA VAL A 107 5.34 7.99 10.83
C VAL A 107 5.19 9.51 10.76
N ASP A 108 4.61 9.99 9.66
CA ASP A 108 4.61 11.40 9.26
C ASP A 108 3.25 11.94 8.83
N ASP A 109 2.25 11.07 8.66
CA ASP A 109 0.86 11.42 8.33
C ASP A 109 -0.02 11.65 9.58
N THR A 110 0.37 11.10 10.73
CA THR A 110 -0.39 11.20 12.00
C THR A 110 0.34 11.98 13.10
N ALA A 111 1.66 12.13 13.01
CA ALA A 111 2.49 12.79 14.02
C ALA A 111 3.07 14.12 13.50
N THR A 112 3.03 15.17 14.31
CA THR A 112 3.67 16.46 14.03
C THR A 112 4.52 16.89 15.24
N PRO A 113 5.86 16.96 15.14
CA PRO A 113 6.67 16.61 13.96
C PRO A 113 6.63 15.10 13.64
N PRO A 114 7.08 14.69 12.43
CA PRO A 114 7.24 13.28 12.08
C PRO A 114 8.04 12.50 13.12
N ARG A 115 7.64 11.26 13.39
CA ARG A 115 8.24 10.42 14.43
C ARG A 115 8.87 9.17 13.85
N ALA A 116 10.14 8.95 14.18
CA ALA A 116 10.86 7.72 13.90
C ALA A 116 10.49 6.65 14.94
N ILE A 117 9.96 5.51 14.48
CA ILE A 117 9.71 4.32 15.31
C ILE A 117 10.75 3.27 14.96
N ARG A 118 11.46 2.77 15.97
CA ARG A 118 12.54 1.82 15.76
C ARG A 118 12.03 0.42 15.45
N VAL A 119 12.73 -0.25 14.54
CA VAL A 119 12.60 -1.69 14.27
C VAL A 119 13.63 -2.39 15.14
N HIS A 120 13.19 -3.27 16.03
CA HIS A 120 14.06 -4.02 16.91
C HIS A 120 14.87 -5.06 16.13
N ARG A 121 14.17 -5.91 15.37
CA ARG A 121 14.77 -7.00 14.58
C ARG A 121 13.92 -7.37 13.36
N VAL A 122 14.59 -7.99 12.40
CA VAL A 122 13.99 -8.74 11.30
C VAL A 122 14.60 -10.14 11.34
N HIS A 123 13.77 -11.17 11.26
CA HIS A 123 14.27 -12.54 11.23
C HIS A 123 13.48 -13.44 10.29
N MET A 124 14.12 -14.50 9.81
CA MET A 124 13.53 -15.45 8.87
C MET A 124 12.91 -16.63 9.61
N GLU A 125 11.76 -17.11 9.13
CA GLU A 125 11.15 -18.33 9.63
C GLU A 125 10.30 -19.02 8.56
N GLU A 126 9.80 -20.21 8.87
CA GLU A 126 8.79 -20.88 8.06
C GLU A 126 7.37 -20.68 8.60
N ASP A 127 6.39 -20.60 7.72
CA ASP A 127 4.99 -20.59 8.14
C ASP A 127 4.48 -21.98 8.53
N ALA A 128 3.46 -21.98 9.38
CA ALA A 128 2.67 -23.17 9.68
C ALA A 128 1.59 -23.42 8.60
N GLY A 129 0.99 -24.60 8.64
CA GLY A 129 -0.18 -24.93 7.84
C GLY A 129 -1.43 -24.12 8.24
N LYS A 130 -2.58 -24.56 7.76
CA LYS A 130 -3.88 -23.98 8.09
C LYS A 130 -4.76 -25.01 8.80
N SER A 131 -5.31 -24.60 9.93
CA SER A 131 -6.35 -25.33 10.66
C SER A 131 -7.74 -24.81 10.24
N VAL A 132 -8.64 -25.70 9.81
CA VAL A 132 -10.01 -25.37 9.39
C VAL A 132 -10.99 -26.10 10.27
N HIS A 133 -11.67 -25.36 11.15
CA HIS A 133 -12.50 -25.92 12.23
C HIS A 133 -13.96 -26.17 11.84
N ASP A 134 -14.44 -25.57 10.76
CA ASP A 134 -15.84 -25.57 10.32
C ASP A 134 -16.14 -26.56 9.18
N ARG A 135 -15.09 -27.22 8.65
CA ARG A 135 -15.24 -28.19 7.54
C ARG A 135 -15.83 -29.52 7.99
N PHE A 136 -15.58 -29.93 9.23
CA PHE A 136 -16.10 -31.16 9.82
C PHE A 136 -16.67 -30.84 11.20
N ARG A 137 -17.81 -31.44 11.56
CA ARG A 137 -18.59 -31.10 12.76
C ARG A 137 -17.80 -31.22 14.07
N ASP A 138 -17.02 -32.28 14.20
CA ASP A 138 -16.32 -32.65 15.45
C ASP A 138 -14.81 -32.87 15.23
N ALA A 139 -14.27 -32.30 14.14
CA ALA A 139 -12.86 -32.46 13.79
C ALA A 139 -12.32 -31.19 13.11
N THR A 140 -11.01 -30.97 13.23
CA THR A 140 -10.31 -29.90 12.50
C THR A 140 -9.64 -30.49 11.27
N ALA A 141 -9.89 -29.91 10.10
CA ALA A 141 -9.18 -30.27 8.88
C ALA A 141 -7.84 -29.52 8.83
N ILE A 142 -6.75 -30.24 8.55
CA ILE A 142 -5.42 -29.66 8.42
C ILE A 142 -5.01 -29.61 6.95
N ASP A 143 -4.63 -28.42 6.49
CA ASP A 143 -4.06 -28.18 5.18
C ASP A 143 -2.62 -27.68 5.31
N LEU A 144 -1.67 -28.48 4.84
CA LEU A 144 -0.24 -28.24 4.94
C LEU A 144 0.36 -27.61 3.66
N ASN A 145 -0.48 -27.16 2.72
CA ASN A 145 0.00 -26.41 1.55
C ASN A 145 0.87 -25.21 1.93
N ARG A 146 0.51 -24.50 3.01
CA ARG A 146 1.26 -23.34 3.52
C ARG A 146 2.45 -23.68 4.41
N ALA A 147 2.50 -24.88 4.99
CA ALA A 147 3.58 -25.26 5.91
C ALA A 147 4.93 -25.22 5.18
N GLY A 148 5.89 -24.45 5.70
CA GLY A 148 7.20 -24.27 5.07
C GLY A 148 7.31 -23.05 4.13
N THR A 149 6.25 -22.25 3.97
CA THR A 149 6.32 -21.01 3.18
C THR A 149 7.26 -20.00 3.86
N PRO A 150 8.14 -19.27 3.13
CA PRO A 150 9.09 -18.37 3.77
C PRO A 150 8.42 -17.12 4.35
N LEU A 151 8.77 -16.81 5.59
CA LEU A 151 8.36 -15.60 6.29
C LEU A 151 9.57 -14.77 6.74
N ILE A 152 9.36 -13.48 6.85
CA ILE A 152 10.11 -12.65 7.80
C ILE A 152 9.17 -12.13 8.88
N GLU A 153 9.64 -12.15 10.12
CA GLU A 153 9.00 -11.48 11.25
C GLU A 153 9.75 -10.18 11.55
N ILE A 154 9.01 -9.08 11.61
CA ILE A 154 9.50 -7.72 11.82
C ILE A 154 8.90 -7.21 13.13
N VAL A 155 9.77 -6.98 14.11
CA VAL A 155 9.36 -6.57 15.46
C VAL A 155 9.73 -5.12 15.67
N SER A 156 8.76 -4.29 16.06
CA SER A 156 9.01 -2.89 16.44
C SER A 156 9.47 -2.78 17.90
N GLU A 157 10.17 -1.71 18.23
CA GLU A 157 10.30 -1.28 19.63
C GLU A 157 8.93 -0.83 20.18
N PRO A 158 8.68 -0.92 21.50
CA PRO A 158 7.42 -0.53 22.13
C PRO A 158 7.34 0.99 22.32
N GLU A 159 7.36 1.74 21.21
CA GLU A 159 7.44 3.21 21.20
C GLU A 159 6.21 3.87 20.54
N ILE A 160 5.21 3.07 20.17
CA ILE A 160 4.02 3.57 19.50
C ILE A 160 2.99 3.96 20.56
N HIS A 161 2.49 5.20 20.51
CA HIS A 161 1.66 5.78 21.58
C HIS A 161 0.22 6.09 21.17
N SER A 162 -0.17 5.78 19.93
CA SER A 162 -1.55 5.95 19.46
C SER A 162 -1.92 4.86 18.45
N ALA A 163 -3.22 4.56 18.34
CA ALA A 163 -3.74 3.64 17.34
C ALA A 163 -3.47 4.14 15.91
N ALA A 164 -3.60 5.47 15.70
CA ALA A 164 -3.30 6.12 14.44
C ALA A 164 -1.83 5.93 14.02
N ASP A 165 -0.87 6.09 14.93
CA ASP A 165 0.54 5.85 14.64
C ASP A 165 0.84 4.37 14.36
N ALA A 166 0.13 3.45 15.04
CA ALA A 166 0.26 2.02 14.76
C ALA A 166 -0.18 1.70 13.32
N VAL A 167 -1.32 2.24 12.89
CA VAL A 167 -1.82 2.10 11.51
C VAL A 167 -0.87 2.74 10.51
N SER A 168 -0.36 3.94 10.80
CA SER A 168 0.61 4.62 9.94
C SER A 168 1.88 3.78 9.77
N TYR A 169 2.46 3.28 10.87
CA TYR A 169 3.62 2.39 10.84
C TYR A 169 3.36 1.17 9.94
N LEU A 170 2.21 0.51 10.09
CA LEU A 170 1.84 -0.65 9.28
C LEU A 170 1.67 -0.31 7.80
N ARG A 171 1.07 0.83 7.47
CA ARG A 171 0.95 1.31 6.08
C ARG A 171 2.31 1.61 5.46
N ARG A 172 3.20 2.29 6.19
CA ARG A 172 4.56 2.59 5.73
C ARG A 172 5.38 1.32 5.55
N LEU A 173 5.29 0.37 6.49
CA LEU A 173 5.93 -0.94 6.38
C LEU A 173 5.43 -1.68 5.12
N LYS A 174 4.11 -1.81 4.95
CA LYS A 174 3.50 -2.42 3.77
C LYS A 174 4.02 -1.78 2.47
N GLN A 175 4.02 -0.46 2.41
CA GLN A 175 4.50 0.31 1.26
C GLN A 175 5.97 -0.01 0.93
N ILE A 176 6.85 -0.10 1.94
CA ILE A 176 8.27 -0.46 1.76
C ILE A 176 8.41 -1.88 1.21
N LEU A 177 7.65 -2.84 1.76
CA LEU A 177 7.68 -4.24 1.33
C LEU A 177 7.22 -4.42 -0.12
N GLU A 178 6.15 -3.72 -0.52
CA GLU A 178 5.65 -3.73 -1.90
C GLU A 178 6.63 -3.04 -2.86
N TYR A 179 7.21 -1.90 -2.47
CA TYR A 179 8.17 -1.17 -3.30
C TYR A 179 9.39 -2.03 -3.63
N THR A 180 9.90 -2.75 -2.63
CA THR A 180 11.07 -3.62 -2.74
C THR A 180 10.77 -4.98 -3.39
N GLU A 181 9.49 -5.23 -3.71
CA GLU A 181 8.99 -6.45 -4.34
C GLU A 181 9.33 -7.73 -3.55
N VAL A 182 9.51 -7.60 -2.24
CA VAL A 182 9.81 -8.76 -1.37
C VAL A 182 8.55 -9.52 -0.97
N SER A 183 7.38 -8.86 -1.01
CA SER A 183 6.07 -9.43 -0.70
C SER A 183 4.97 -8.64 -1.39
N ASP A 184 3.84 -9.31 -1.63
CA ASP A 184 2.59 -8.63 -2.00
C ASP A 184 1.92 -7.96 -0.79
N ALA A 185 2.37 -8.29 0.43
CA ALA A 185 1.97 -7.66 1.70
C ALA A 185 0.45 -7.45 1.87
N ASN A 186 -0.33 -8.44 1.42
CA ASN A 186 -1.78 -8.41 1.42
C ASN A 186 -2.32 -9.12 2.68
N MET A 187 -3.07 -8.38 3.51
CA MET A 187 -3.67 -8.94 4.72
C MET A 187 -4.84 -9.90 4.42
N GLU A 188 -5.59 -9.66 3.35
CA GLU A 188 -6.76 -10.48 3.00
C GLU A 188 -6.34 -11.90 2.57
N GLU A 189 -5.24 -11.99 1.82
CA GLU A 189 -4.62 -13.25 1.41
C GLU A 189 -3.74 -13.86 2.50
N GLY A 190 -3.49 -13.11 3.58
CA GLY A 190 -2.68 -13.54 4.72
C GLY A 190 -1.16 -13.46 4.49
N SER A 191 -0.70 -12.84 3.41
CA SER A 191 0.73 -12.60 3.15
C SER A 191 1.31 -11.48 4.02
N LEU A 192 0.45 -10.68 4.67
CA LEU A 192 0.82 -9.80 5.78
C LEU A 192 -0.07 -10.09 7.00
N ARG A 193 0.53 -10.35 8.15
CA ARG A 193 -0.18 -10.58 9.43
C ARG A 193 0.43 -9.71 10.50
N VAL A 194 -0.40 -9.25 11.43
CA VAL A 194 0.01 -8.36 12.51
C VAL A 194 -0.56 -8.85 13.82
N ASP A 195 0.30 -8.99 14.80
CA ASP A 195 -0.04 -9.13 16.21
C ASP A 195 0.35 -7.84 16.94
N VAL A 196 -0.54 -7.35 17.80
CA VAL A 196 -0.37 -6.06 18.48
C VAL A 196 -0.16 -6.29 19.97
N ASN A 197 1.00 -5.89 20.46
CA ASN A 197 1.35 -5.94 21.88
C ASN A 197 0.99 -4.61 22.53
N ILE A 198 0.11 -4.63 23.53
CA ILE A 198 -0.47 -3.43 24.14
C ILE A 198 -0.20 -3.42 25.65
N SER A 199 0.28 -2.29 26.14
CA SER A 199 0.36 -1.98 27.55
C SER A 199 -0.03 -0.52 27.80
N ILE A 200 -0.48 -0.22 29.02
CA ILE A 200 -0.71 1.15 29.46
C ILE A 200 0.06 1.45 30.74
N ARG A 201 0.49 2.70 30.88
CA ARG A 201 1.20 3.20 32.07
C ARG A 201 0.72 4.61 32.42
N PRO A 202 0.83 5.06 33.68
CA PRO A 202 0.56 6.46 34.00
C PRO A 202 1.51 7.38 33.23
N ARG A 203 1.01 8.52 32.72
CA ARG A 203 1.86 9.45 31.95
C ARG A 203 3.08 9.90 32.77
N GLY A 204 4.26 9.86 32.16
CA GLY A 204 5.53 10.24 32.78
C GLY A 204 6.25 9.13 33.54
N VAL A 205 5.67 7.92 33.62
CA VAL A 205 6.33 6.74 34.18
C VAL A 205 7.07 6.01 33.06
N GLU A 206 8.36 5.69 33.26
CA GLU A 206 9.14 4.97 32.23
C GLU A 206 8.90 3.46 32.24
N THR A 207 8.63 2.87 33.41
CA THR A 207 8.37 1.43 33.54
C THR A 207 7.12 1.03 32.77
N LEU A 208 7.24 0.01 31.91
CA LEU A 208 6.12 -0.55 31.18
C LEU A 208 5.15 -1.28 32.11
N GLY A 209 3.86 -1.19 31.80
CA GLY A 209 2.83 -1.97 32.47
C GLY A 209 2.82 -3.45 32.02
N THR A 210 1.83 -4.21 32.47
CA THR A 210 1.61 -5.57 31.95
C THR A 210 1.21 -5.50 30.48
N LYS A 211 1.79 -6.39 29.67
CA LYS A 211 1.52 -6.51 28.24
C LYS A 211 0.40 -7.52 27.96
N THR A 212 -0.57 -7.14 27.13
CA THR A 212 -1.44 -8.09 26.43
C THR A 212 -1.09 -8.14 24.95
N GLU A 213 -1.41 -9.25 24.32
CA GLU A 213 -1.10 -9.49 22.91
C GLU A 213 -2.41 -9.77 22.19
N VAL A 214 -2.80 -8.90 21.24
CA VAL A 214 -4.03 -9.05 20.47
C VAL A 214 -3.69 -9.64 19.11
N LYS A 215 -4.29 -10.80 18.81
CA LYS A 215 -4.16 -11.52 17.54
C LYS A 215 -5.47 -11.51 16.76
N ASN A 216 -5.45 -12.10 15.56
CA ASN A 216 -6.59 -12.23 14.64
C ASN A 216 -7.07 -10.88 14.09
N LEU A 217 -6.13 -10.12 13.55
CA LEU A 217 -6.35 -8.80 12.95
C LEU A 217 -6.26 -8.91 11.43
N ASN A 218 -7.40 -8.84 10.74
CA ASN A 218 -7.46 -9.06 9.28
C ASN A 218 -7.30 -7.79 8.45
N SER A 219 -7.29 -6.62 9.08
CA SER A 219 -7.11 -5.33 8.40
C SER A 219 -6.45 -4.30 9.32
N PHE A 220 -5.88 -3.24 8.75
CA PHE A 220 -5.36 -2.12 9.54
C PHE A 220 -6.45 -1.42 10.36
N SER A 221 -7.68 -1.32 9.84
CA SER A 221 -8.83 -0.80 10.60
C SER A 221 -9.22 -1.73 11.76
N SER A 222 -9.05 -3.04 11.60
CA SER A 222 -9.25 -4.00 12.70
C SER A 222 -8.18 -3.83 13.77
N ALA A 223 -6.92 -3.59 13.37
CA ALA A 223 -5.82 -3.31 14.32
C ALA A 223 -6.07 -2.02 15.10
N GLU A 224 -6.50 -0.95 14.44
CA GLU A 224 -6.85 0.34 15.06
C GLU A 224 -7.92 0.17 16.15
N ARG A 225 -9.06 -0.43 15.77
CA ARG A 225 -10.18 -0.67 16.70
C ARG A 225 -9.80 -1.60 17.84
N ALA A 226 -9.02 -2.64 17.56
CA ALA A 226 -8.53 -3.57 18.58
C ALA A 226 -7.65 -2.86 19.62
N VAL A 227 -6.79 -1.93 19.18
CA VAL A 227 -5.99 -1.08 20.07
C VAL A 227 -6.87 -0.23 20.98
N GLU A 228 -7.87 0.45 20.42
CA GLU A 228 -8.78 1.30 21.18
C GLU A 228 -9.58 0.52 22.22
N VAL A 229 -10.11 -0.64 21.83
CA VAL A 229 -10.88 -1.54 22.71
C VAL A 229 -10.00 -2.06 23.85
N GLU A 230 -8.78 -2.51 23.54
CA GLU A 230 -7.88 -3.03 24.58
C GLU A 230 -7.36 -1.93 25.50
N PHE A 231 -7.09 -0.74 24.97
CA PHE A 231 -6.73 0.42 25.79
C PHE A 231 -7.84 0.75 26.79
N ALA A 232 -9.10 0.83 26.32
CA ALA A 232 -10.25 1.07 27.19
C ALA A 232 -10.43 -0.03 28.25
N ARG A 233 -10.21 -1.30 27.87
CA ARG A 233 -10.30 -2.44 28.79
C ARG A 233 -9.23 -2.40 29.88
N GLN A 234 -7.96 -2.20 29.53
CA GLN A 234 -6.88 -2.10 30.51
C GLN A 234 -7.10 -0.92 31.45
N ARG A 235 -7.52 0.23 30.91
CA ARG A 235 -7.82 1.43 31.69
C ARG A 235 -8.89 1.15 32.74
N ALA A 236 -10.02 0.56 32.35
CA ALA A 236 -11.11 0.24 33.27
C ALA A 236 -10.68 -0.72 34.40
N ILE A 237 -9.84 -1.72 34.09
CA ILE A 237 -9.29 -2.65 35.08
C ILE A 237 -8.38 -1.92 36.07
N LEU A 238 -7.48 -1.07 35.61
CA LEU A 238 -6.54 -0.37 36.50
C LEU A 238 -7.24 0.72 37.33
N GLU A 239 -8.20 1.44 36.76
CA GLU A 239 -8.97 2.47 37.46
C GLU A 239 -9.92 1.90 38.51
N SER A 240 -10.36 0.65 38.36
CA SER A 240 -11.12 -0.08 39.39
C SER A 240 -10.25 -0.72 40.47
N GLY A 241 -8.93 -0.51 40.44
CA GLY A 241 -7.97 -1.11 41.39
C GLY A 241 -7.61 -2.58 41.09
N GLY A 242 -8.01 -3.09 39.93
CA GLY A 242 -7.64 -4.42 39.45
C GLY A 242 -6.21 -4.48 38.90
N ARG A 243 -5.84 -5.64 38.35
CA ARG A 243 -4.53 -5.89 37.73
C ARG A 243 -4.72 -6.45 36.32
N VAL A 244 -3.96 -5.91 35.37
CA VAL A 244 -3.90 -6.49 34.01
C VAL A 244 -3.00 -7.72 34.06
N GLU A 245 -3.52 -8.84 33.58
CA GLU A 245 -2.78 -10.10 33.43
C GLU A 245 -2.23 -10.23 32.01
N GLN A 246 -1.02 -10.80 31.90
CA GLN A 246 -0.41 -11.08 30.60
C GLN A 246 -1.15 -12.24 29.94
N GLN A 247 -1.80 -11.96 28.81
CA GLN A 247 -2.60 -12.95 28.09
C GLN A 247 -2.63 -12.65 26.59
N THR A 248 -2.96 -13.68 25.81
CA THR A 248 -3.23 -13.53 24.37
C THR A 248 -4.74 -13.39 24.19
N LEU A 249 -5.12 -12.33 23.51
CA LEU A 249 -6.49 -11.95 23.20
C LEU A 249 -6.76 -12.17 21.71
N LEU A 250 -8.00 -12.53 21.38
CA LEU A 250 -8.50 -12.54 20.01
C LEU A 250 -9.45 -11.37 19.84
N TYR A 251 -9.30 -10.61 18.76
CA TYR A 251 -10.27 -9.59 18.39
C TYR A 251 -11.45 -10.19 17.61
N ASP A 252 -12.67 -9.87 18.03
CA ASP A 252 -13.92 -10.20 17.34
C ASP A 252 -14.46 -8.93 16.66
N GLU A 253 -14.25 -8.82 15.35
CA GLU A 253 -14.68 -7.67 14.54
C GLU A 253 -16.19 -7.46 14.54
N LYS A 254 -16.99 -8.53 14.65
CA LYS A 254 -18.46 -8.42 14.61
C LYS A 254 -19.01 -7.82 15.90
N ARG A 255 -18.35 -8.10 17.02
CA ARG A 255 -18.75 -7.60 18.34
C ARG A 255 -17.96 -6.38 18.80
N ASN A 256 -16.90 -6.01 18.08
CA ASN A 256 -15.92 -4.98 18.46
C ASN A 256 -15.39 -5.20 19.89
N GLN A 257 -14.92 -6.41 20.17
CA GLN A 257 -14.49 -6.82 21.50
C GLN A 257 -13.24 -7.69 21.43
N VAL A 258 -12.43 -7.64 22.48
CA VAL A 258 -11.32 -8.57 22.70
C VAL A 258 -11.75 -9.66 23.68
N ARG A 259 -11.43 -10.91 23.36
CA ARG A 259 -11.72 -12.07 24.21
C ARG A 259 -10.43 -12.82 24.53
N SER A 260 -10.33 -13.38 25.73
CA SER A 260 -9.19 -14.22 26.07
C SER A 260 -9.19 -15.49 25.22
N ALA A 261 -8.08 -15.76 24.52
CA ALA A 261 -7.92 -16.96 23.72
C ALA A 261 -7.64 -18.19 24.60
N ARG A 262 -6.89 -17.96 25.68
CA ARG A 262 -6.40 -18.94 26.67
C ARG A 262 -5.84 -18.18 27.88
N SER A 263 -6.04 -18.67 29.09
CA SER A 263 -5.30 -18.18 30.26
C SER A 263 -3.83 -18.62 30.14
N LYS A 264 -2.89 -17.66 30.14
CA LYS A 264 -1.45 -17.96 30.16
C LYS A 264 -1.08 -18.42 31.57
N GLU A 265 -0.91 -19.72 31.78
CA GLU A 265 -0.13 -20.24 32.90
C GLU A 265 1.37 -20.10 32.54
N GLY A 266 1.92 -18.88 32.67
CA GLY A 266 3.35 -18.58 32.44
C GLY A 266 3.78 -18.23 31.01
N SER A 267 5.06 -17.86 30.82
CA SER A 267 5.67 -17.70 29.50
C SER A 267 5.86 -19.08 28.86
N HIS A 268 5.43 -19.27 27.61
CA HIS A 268 5.68 -20.53 26.91
C HIS A 268 7.18 -20.77 26.78
N ASP A 269 7.67 -21.84 27.42
CA ASP A 269 9.03 -22.33 27.20
C ASP A 269 9.09 -23.04 25.84
N TYR A 270 9.38 -22.26 24.80
CA TYR A 270 9.58 -22.76 23.44
C TYR A 270 10.89 -23.55 23.28
N ARG A 271 11.71 -23.68 24.34
CA ARG A 271 12.96 -24.44 24.34
C ARG A 271 13.81 -24.15 23.11
N TYR A 272 14.09 -22.87 22.85
CA TYR A 272 14.90 -22.48 21.70
C TYR A 272 16.29 -23.12 21.78
N PHE A 273 16.74 -23.69 20.66
CA PHE A 273 18.12 -24.12 20.47
C PHE A 273 18.50 -24.03 18.98
N PRO A 274 19.79 -23.85 18.65
CA PRO A 274 20.25 -23.80 17.26
C PRO A 274 19.80 -25.01 16.44
N GLU A 275 19.37 -24.79 15.21
CA GLU A 275 18.96 -25.84 14.26
C GLU A 275 20.20 -26.62 13.79
N PRO A 276 20.44 -27.86 14.26
CA PRO A 276 21.64 -28.60 13.90
C PRO A 276 21.67 -29.04 12.42
N ASP A 277 20.51 -29.12 11.77
CA ASP A 277 20.41 -29.58 10.38
C ASP A 277 20.77 -28.46 9.37
N LEU A 278 20.92 -27.22 9.84
CA LEU A 278 21.34 -26.07 9.03
C LEU A 278 22.64 -25.47 9.58
N PRO A 279 23.71 -25.36 8.76
CA PRO A 279 24.89 -24.62 9.17
C PRO A 279 24.57 -23.13 9.35
N PRO A 280 25.40 -22.39 10.11
CA PRO A 280 25.28 -20.93 10.20
C PRO A 280 25.23 -20.28 8.82
N LEU A 281 24.29 -19.35 8.64
CA LEU A 281 24.17 -18.55 7.43
C LEU A 281 25.21 -17.43 7.48
N VAL A 282 26.16 -17.46 6.54
CA VAL A 282 27.18 -16.41 6.40
C VAL A 282 26.87 -15.54 5.19
N LEU A 283 26.58 -14.26 5.45
CA LEU A 283 26.37 -13.25 4.42
C LEU A 283 27.68 -12.51 4.18
N VAL A 284 28.31 -12.78 3.04
CA VAL A 284 29.51 -12.06 2.61
C VAL A 284 29.16 -10.63 2.19
N ASP A 285 30.08 -9.69 2.39
CA ASP A 285 29.81 -8.26 2.14
C ASP A 285 29.37 -7.98 0.70
N GLU A 286 29.93 -8.71 -0.28
CA GLU A 286 29.53 -8.61 -1.68
C GLU A 286 28.05 -8.95 -1.87
N PHE A 287 27.53 -9.96 -1.17
CA PHE A 287 26.11 -10.33 -1.25
C PHE A 287 25.22 -9.21 -0.69
N VAL A 288 25.58 -8.65 0.48
CA VAL A 288 24.83 -7.55 1.10
C VAL A 288 24.85 -6.31 0.21
N GLN A 289 26.00 -6.01 -0.41
CA GLN A 289 26.13 -4.86 -1.31
C GLN A 289 25.30 -5.03 -2.58
N ARG A 290 25.27 -6.22 -3.21
CA ARG A 290 24.38 -6.48 -4.35
C ARG A 290 22.91 -6.27 -3.99
N GLN A 291 22.48 -6.70 -2.80
CA GLN A 291 21.10 -6.44 -2.36
C GLN A 291 20.83 -4.96 -2.08
N ARG A 292 21.83 -4.21 -1.60
CA ARG A 292 21.73 -2.76 -1.42
C ARG A 292 21.57 -2.03 -2.76
N GLU A 293 22.34 -2.41 -3.77
CA GLU A 293 22.27 -1.84 -5.12
C GLU A 293 20.97 -2.21 -5.85
N ALA A 294 20.38 -3.36 -5.53
CA ALA A 294 19.08 -3.78 -6.05
C ALA A 294 17.89 -3.06 -5.40
N LEU A 295 18.11 -2.23 -4.37
CA LEU A 295 17.01 -1.48 -3.76
C LEU A 295 16.48 -0.41 -4.71
N PRO A 296 15.16 -0.32 -4.92
CA PRO A 296 14.57 0.82 -5.58
C PRO A 296 14.65 2.05 -4.68
N GLU A 297 14.43 3.22 -5.27
CA GLU A 297 14.18 4.43 -4.49
C GLU A 297 12.95 4.21 -3.57
N LEU A 298 13.20 4.27 -2.26
CA LEU A 298 12.18 4.01 -1.24
C LEU A 298 11.15 5.14 -1.16
N PRO A 299 9.92 4.85 -0.65
CA PRO A 299 8.83 5.83 -0.62
C PRO A 299 9.17 7.16 0.06
N ALA A 300 9.91 7.14 1.17
CA ALA A 300 10.27 8.37 1.90
C ALA A 300 11.20 9.28 1.07
N ALA A 301 12.27 8.72 0.49
CA ALA A 301 13.17 9.47 -0.40
C ALA A 301 12.42 9.98 -1.65
N LYS A 302 11.52 9.15 -2.20
CA LYS A 302 10.70 9.53 -3.35
C LYS A 302 9.71 10.65 -3.01
N ARG A 303 9.14 10.67 -1.80
CA ARG A 303 8.27 11.75 -1.30
C ARG A 303 9.02 13.09 -1.34
N ASP A 304 10.20 13.13 -0.73
CA ASP A 304 11.02 14.34 -0.64
C ASP A 304 11.45 14.82 -2.03
N ARG A 305 11.82 13.89 -2.91
CA ARG A 305 12.18 14.21 -4.29
C ARG A 305 10.98 14.73 -5.07
N PHE A 306 9.81 14.11 -5.00
CA PHE A 306 8.63 14.55 -5.74
C PHE A 306 8.17 15.94 -5.27
N ALA A 307 8.19 16.19 -3.96
CA ALA A 307 7.88 17.52 -3.42
C ALA A 307 8.86 18.58 -3.92
N THR A 308 10.16 18.30 -3.86
CA THR A 308 11.22 19.28 -4.20
C THR A 308 11.39 19.47 -5.72
N GLN A 309 11.49 18.37 -6.47
CA GLN A 309 11.79 18.36 -7.90
C GLN A 309 10.58 18.79 -8.74
N TYR A 310 9.37 18.38 -8.35
CA TYR A 310 8.15 18.63 -9.13
C TYR A 310 7.25 19.72 -8.53
N GLY A 311 7.54 20.21 -7.32
CA GLY A 311 6.75 21.26 -6.67
C GLY A 311 5.29 20.84 -6.41
N LEU A 312 5.09 19.55 -6.13
CA LEU A 312 3.77 18.97 -5.84
C LEU A 312 3.41 19.11 -4.36
N GLY A 313 2.11 19.22 -4.08
CA GLY A 313 1.61 19.24 -2.70
C GLY A 313 1.69 17.85 -2.05
N ALA A 314 1.77 17.82 -0.71
CA ALA A 314 1.94 16.57 0.05
C ALA A 314 0.87 15.50 -0.28
N ALA A 315 -0.40 15.91 -0.41
CA ALA A 315 -1.50 15.01 -0.75
C ALA A 315 -1.32 14.33 -2.12
N ASP A 316 -0.95 15.10 -3.15
CA ASP A 316 -0.71 14.56 -4.50
C ASP A 316 0.50 13.61 -4.48
N VAL A 317 1.57 14.00 -3.77
CA VAL A 317 2.78 13.18 -3.63
C VAL A 317 2.43 11.85 -2.96
N ASP A 318 1.77 11.87 -1.80
CA ASP A 318 1.41 10.66 -1.07
C ASP A 318 0.54 9.72 -1.90
N GLN A 319 -0.39 10.26 -2.69
CA GLN A 319 -1.20 9.45 -3.59
C GLN A 319 -0.36 8.84 -4.73
N LEU A 320 0.51 9.62 -5.37
CA LEU A 320 1.37 9.16 -6.46
C LEU A 320 2.35 8.07 -6.02
N ILE A 321 2.94 8.22 -4.83
CA ILE A 321 3.88 7.24 -4.28
C ILE A 321 3.17 6.08 -3.57
N GLY A 322 1.84 6.11 -3.42
CA GLY A 322 1.09 5.03 -2.77
C GLY A 322 1.35 3.66 -3.41
N ASN A 323 1.64 3.63 -4.71
CA ASN A 323 2.01 2.44 -5.46
C ASN A 323 3.23 2.73 -6.34
N ARG A 324 4.23 1.82 -6.37
CA ARG A 324 5.47 1.98 -7.15
C ARG A 324 5.19 2.13 -8.66
N THR A 325 4.28 1.35 -9.21
CA THR A 325 3.87 1.41 -10.62
C THR A 325 3.29 2.77 -10.96
N LEU A 326 2.44 3.33 -10.09
CA LEU A 326 1.87 4.66 -10.27
C LEU A 326 2.96 5.73 -10.25
N ALA A 327 3.88 5.66 -9.29
CA ALA A 327 4.98 6.59 -9.17
C ALA A 327 5.88 6.58 -10.42
N VAL A 328 6.29 5.39 -10.89
CA VAL A 328 7.13 5.23 -12.08
C VAL A 328 6.42 5.76 -13.33
N ARG A 329 5.13 5.44 -13.51
CA ARG A 329 4.37 5.93 -14.67
C ARG A 329 4.20 7.45 -14.63
N PHE A 330 3.97 8.03 -13.46
CA PHE A 330 3.94 9.48 -13.29
C PHE A 330 5.26 10.13 -13.70
N GLU A 331 6.41 9.59 -13.29
CA GLU A 331 7.71 10.16 -13.67
C GLU A 331 7.92 10.16 -15.19
N ALA A 332 7.54 9.06 -15.85
CA ALA A 332 7.60 8.94 -17.30
C ALA A 332 6.69 9.98 -17.98
N VAL A 333 5.44 10.15 -17.51
CA VAL A 333 4.50 11.13 -18.05
C VAL A 333 4.97 12.56 -17.77
N ALA A 334 5.48 12.85 -16.57
CA ALA A 334 5.99 14.17 -16.19
C ALA A 334 7.18 14.57 -17.08
N SER A 335 8.08 13.62 -17.36
CA SER A 335 9.19 13.80 -18.29
C SER A 335 8.69 14.06 -19.72
N ALA A 336 7.78 13.22 -20.23
CA ALA A 336 7.23 13.35 -21.57
C ALA A 336 6.41 14.65 -21.75
N ALA A 337 5.69 15.09 -20.73
CA ALA A 337 4.87 16.31 -20.76
C ALA A 337 5.72 17.59 -20.60
N GLY A 338 6.79 17.55 -19.80
CA GLY A 338 7.51 18.74 -19.36
C GLY A 338 6.74 19.62 -18.38
N ASP A 339 5.62 19.11 -17.82
CA ASP A 339 4.77 19.78 -16.83
C ASP A 339 4.30 18.76 -15.80
N ALA A 340 5.04 18.66 -14.70
CA ALA A 340 4.79 17.67 -13.67
C ALA A 340 3.45 17.88 -12.93
N ARG A 341 3.00 19.14 -12.78
CA ARG A 341 1.73 19.43 -12.11
C ARG A 341 0.55 18.96 -12.96
N ARG A 342 0.56 19.24 -14.27
CA ARG A 342 -0.46 18.70 -15.17
C ARG A 342 -0.38 17.18 -15.27
N ALA A 343 0.82 16.60 -15.33
CA ALA A 343 1.00 15.15 -15.29
C ALA A 343 0.38 14.53 -14.04
N ALA A 344 0.62 15.09 -12.85
CA ALA A 344 0.00 14.63 -11.61
C ALA A 344 -1.53 14.67 -11.68
N ASN A 345 -2.11 15.78 -12.14
CA ASN A 345 -3.57 15.91 -12.31
C ASN A 345 -4.17 14.88 -13.27
N TRP A 346 -3.48 14.59 -14.37
CA TRP A 346 -3.90 13.59 -15.36
C TRP A 346 -3.80 12.17 -14.81
N MET A 347 -2.69 11.87 -14.12
CA MET A 347 -2.46 10.57 -13.49
C MET A 347 -3.49 10.29 -12.39
N LEU A 348 -3.64 11.22 -11.43
CA LEU A 348 -4.51 11.05 -10.27
C LEU A 348 -6.00 11.15 -10.59
N GLY A 349 -6.36 11.79 -11.70
CA GLY A 349 -7.74 11.93 -12.16
C GLY A 349 -8.08 10.96 -13.30
N PRO A 350 -8.07 11.42 -14.57
CA PRO A 350 -8.50 10.64 -15.73
C PRO A 350 -7.90 9.23 -15.83
N VAL A 351 -6.59 9.08 -15.63
CA VAL A 351 -5.92 7.78 -15.82
C VAL A 351 -6.35 6.78 -14.76
N LEU A 352 -6.26 7.13 -13.47
CA LEU A 352 -6.72 6.23 -12.40
C LEU A 352 -8.22 5.92 -12.51
N ALA A 353 -9.05 6.91 -12.89
CA ALA A 353 -10.47 6.67 -13.11
C ALA A 353 -10.73 5.64 -14.22
N ALA A 354 -9.97 5.69 -15.31
CA ALA A 354 -10.11 4.76 -16.42
C ALA A 354 -9.59 3.34 -16.10
N VAL A 355 -8.46 3.25 -15.39
CA VAL A 355 -7.94 1.97 -14.88
C VAL A 355 -8.95 1.31 -13.95
N ASN A 356 -9.53 2.07 -13.01
CA ASN A 356 -10.55 1.56 -12.11
C ASN A 356 -11.83 1.13 -12.84
N ALA A 357 -12.28 1.89 -13.84
CA ALA A 357 -13.48 1.58 -14.61
C ALA A 357 -13.33 0.31 -15.48
N SER A 358 -12.12 0.03 -15.97
CA SER A 358 -11.83 -1.17 -16.75
C SER A 358 -11.50 -2.39 -15.89
N GLY A 359 -11.23 -2.21 -14.60
CA GLY A 359 -10.67 -3.26 -13.73
C GLY A 359 -9.28 -3.73 -14.17
N GLY A 360 -8.60 -2.93 -15.01
CA GLY A 360 -7.31 -3.26 -15.60
C GLY A 360 -6.12 -2.91 -14.72
N SER A 361 -4.92 -3.19 -15.22
CA SER A 361 -3.66 -2.80 -14.59
C SER A 361 -3.14 -1.49 -15.17
N LEU A 362 -2.53 -0.66 -14.33
CA LEU A 362 -1.82 0.53 -14.79
C LEU A 362 -0.60 0.17 -15.66
N LEU A 363 -0.05 -1.05 -15.58
CA LEU A 363 1.03 -1.50 -16.46
C LEU A 363 0.53 -1.71 -17.89
N ASP A 364 -0.68 -2.26 -18.04
CA ASP A 364 -1.25 -2.65 -19.33
C ASP A 364 -2.16 -1.58 -19.94
N HIS A 365 -2.21 -0.39 -19.34
CA HIS A 365 -3.07 0.69 -19.82
C HIS A 365 -2.63 1.19 -21.20
N ALA A 366 -3.59 1.24 -22.13
CA ALA A 366 -3.39 1.44 -23.57
C ALA A 366 -2.75 2.77 -23.97
N VAL A 367 -2.80 3.78 -23.10
CA VAL A 367 -2.22 5.10 -23.36
C VAL A 367 -0.86 5.21 -22.68
N ASP A 368 0.22 4.95 -23.42
CA ASP A 368 1.58 5.05 -22.91
C ASP A 368 1.96 6.48 -22.45
N PRO A 369 3.05 6.61 -21.66
CA PRO A 369 3.48 7.90 -21.11
C PRO A 369 3.78 8.98 -22.16
N ASP A 370 4.31 8.62 -23.32
CA ASP A 370 4.71 9.59 -24.35
C ASP A 370 3.48 10.19 -25.03
N ARG A 371 2.51 9.33 -25.38
CA ARG A 371 1.22 9.76 -25.94
C ARG A 371 0.44 10.63 -24.97
N LEU A 372 0.40 10.26 -23.68
CA LEU A 372 -0.23 11.12 -22.67
C LEU A 372 0.53 12.46 -22.51
N GLY A 373 1.87 12.43 -22.52
CA GLY A 373 2.69 13.63 -22.48
C GLY A 373 2.43 14.56 -23.67
N ALA A 374 2.24 14.02 -24.88
CA ALA A 374 1.89 14.78 -26.07
C ALA A 374 0.51 15.45 -25.94
N LEU A 375 -0.49 14.75 -25.39
CA LEU A 375 -1.80 15.33 -25.10
C LEU A 375 -1.72 16.47 -24.08
N ILE A 376 -0.96 16.27 -22.99
CA ILE A 376 -0.73 17.29 -21.97
C ILE A 376 -0.05 18.52 -22.58
N LYS A 377 0.90 18.34 -23.51
CA LYS A 377 1.54 19.46 -24.22
C LYS A 377 0.56 20.25 -25.08
N LEU A 378 -0.36 19.59 -25.78
CA LEU A 378 -1.41 20.27 -26.56
C LEU A 378 -2.31 21.11 -25.65
N GLU A 379 -2.75 20.54 -24.54
CA GLU A 379 -3.53 21.27 -23.53
C GLU A 379 -2.72 22.43 -22.92
N ALA A 380 -1.44 22.21 -22.65
CA ALA A 380 -0.56 23.19 -22.04
C ALA A 380 -0.35 24.43 -22.90
N ARG A 381 -0.23 24.25 -24.22
CA ARG A 381 -0.15 25.34 -25.21
C ARG A 381 -1.48 26.02 -25.47
N GLY A 382 -2.58 25.41 -25.03
CA GLY A 382 -3.94 25.88 -25.30
C GLY A 382 -4.48 25.50 -26.68
N ASP A 383 -3.82 24.54 -27.35
CA ASP A 383 -4.25 24.02 -28.66
C ASP A 383 -5.58 23.26 -28.54
N VAL A 384 -5.88 22.72 -27.35
CA VAL A 384 -7.14 22.05 -27.01
C VAL A 384 -7.64 22.53 -25.64
N SER A 385 -8.96 22.54 -25.44
CA SER A 385 -9.55 22.78 -24.11
C SER A 385 -9.40 21.53 -23.22
N ASN A 386 -9.55 21.66 -21.90
CA ASN A 386 -9.53 20.50 -20.99
C ASN A 386 -10.61 19.46 -21.37
N THR A 387 -11.79 19.93 -21.77
CA THR A 387 -12.90 19.08 -22.23
C THR A 387 -12.51 18.32 -23.50
N ALA A 388 -11.92 19.01 -24.48
CA ALA A 388 -11.43 18.38 -25.71
C ALA A 388 -10.29 17.38 -25.41
N ALA A 389 -9.37 17.72 -24.51
CA ALA A 389 -8.29 16.83 -24.11
C ALA A 389 -8.82 15.53 -23.48
N ARG A 390 -9.84 15.61 -22.63
CA ARG A 390 -10.50 14.42 -22.04
C ARG A 390 -11.18 13.57 -23.10
N GLN A 391 -11.79 14.17 -24.11
CA GLN A 391 -12.38 13.43 -25.23
C GLN A 391 -11.30 12.71 -26.04
N ILE A 392 -10.18 13.40 -26.34
CA ILE A 392 -9.04 12.81 -27.05
C ILE A 392 -8.47 11.64 -26.24
N PHE A 393 -8.29 11.80 -24.92
CA PHE A 393 -7.82 10.71 -24.04
C PHE A 393 -8.69 9.45 -24.16
N THR A 394 -10.02 9.59 -24.06
CA THR A 394 -10.96 8.44 -24.21
C THR A 394 -10.84 7.75 -25.57
N LEU A 395 -10.52 8.49 -26.64
CA LEU A 395 -10.27 7.91 -27.96
C LEU A 395 -8.92 7.19 -27.99
N MET A 396 -7.88 7.78 -27.41
CA MET A 396 -6.55 7.17 -27.32
C MET A 396 -6.53 5.83 -26.58
N GLU A 397 -7.49 5.58 -25.69
CA GLU A 397 -7.67 4.27 -25.04
C GLU A 397 -8.15 3.17 -25.99
N ARG A 398 -8.76 3.54 -27.13
CA ARG A 398 -9.38 2.62 -28.09
C ARG A 398 -8.59 2.49 -29.39
N GLU A 399 -7.76 3.48 -29.70
CA GLU A 399 -6.94 3.53 -30.92
C GLU A 399 -5.52 4.00 -30.61
N SER A 400 -4.56 3.55 -31.42
CA SER A 400 -3.15 3.93 -31.31
C SER A 400 -2.81 5.27 -31.98
N THR A 401 -3.82 6.07 -32.32
CA THR A 401 -3.66 7.34 -33.04
C THR A 401 -3.07 8.43 -32.11
N GLU A 402 -2.14 9.24 -32.63
CA GLU A 402 -1.54 10.36 -31.89
C GLU A 402 -2.57 11.45 -31.53
N PRO A 403 -2.45 12.10 -30.35
CA PRO A 403 -3.47 13.05 -29.86
C PRO A 403 -3.69 14.24 -30.78
N LEU A 404 -2.64 14.72 -31.47
CA LEU A 404 -2.77 15.81 -32.45
C LEU A 404 -3.59 15.37 -33.66
N ALA A 405 -3.36 14.15 -34.16
CA ALA A 405 -4.10 13.62 -35.30
C ALA A 405 -5.59 13.42 -34.96
N ILE A 406 -5.90 12.93 -33.75
CA ILE A 406 -7.27 12.86 -33.23
C ILE A 406 -7.88 14.26 -33.15
N ALA A 407 -7.14 15.23 -32.58
CA ALA A 407 -7.62 16.60 -32.44
C ALA A 407 -7.95 17.26 -33.78
N THR A 408 -7.11 17.04 -34.80
CA THR A 408 -7.35 17.56 -36.16
C THR A 408 -8.51 16.85 -36.85
N ARG A 409 -8.52 15.50 -36.85
CA ARG A 409 -9.55 14.69 -37.50
C ARG A 409 -10.95 15.02 -36.98
N ASP A 410 -11.07 15.17 -35.65
CA ASP A 410 -12.36 15.32 -34.99
C ASP A 410 -12.74 16.79 -34.73
N GLY A 411 -11.94 17.74 -35.22
CA GLY A 411 -12.19 19.17 -35.11
C GLY A 411 -12.15 19.69 -33.67
N LEU A 412 -11.29 19.11 -32.82
CA LEU A 412 -11.16 19.43 -31.40
C LEU A 412 -10.08 20.48 -31.10
N LEU A 413 -9.32 20.90 -32.12
CA LEU A 413 -8.39 22.02 -32.01
C LEU A 413 -9.15 23.31 -31.71
N LYS A 414 -8.61 24.10 -30.79
CA LYS A 414 -9.23 25.32 -30.29
C LYS A 414 -9.30 26.37 -31.40
N VAL A 415 -10.51 26.77 -31.76
CA VAL A 415 -10.78 27.85 -32.70
C VAL A 415 -10.89 29.17 -31.94
N SER A 416 -9.98 30.07 -32.26
CA SER A 416 -9.91 31.41 -31.65
C SER A 416 -10.18 32.53 -32.66
N ASP A 417 -10.59 32.20 -33.89
CA ASP A 417 -10.90 33.17 -34.94
C ASP A 417 -12.27 33.82 -34.71
N ASP A 418 -12.33 35.16 -34.76
CA ASP A 418 -13.53 35.94 -34.44
C ASP A 418 -14.67 35.62 -35.39
N SER A 419 -14.39 35.39 -36.68
CA SER A 419 -15.43 35.16 -37.67
C SER A 419 -16.15 33.83 -37.45
N ALA A 420 -15.41 32.77 -37.14
CA ALA A 420 -15.97 31.47 -36.80
C ALA A 420 -16.76 31.49 -35.47
N LEU A 421 -16.24 32.19 -34.45
CA LEU A 421 -16.92 32.33 -33.16
C LEU A 421 -18.22 33.14 -33.28
N VAL A 422 -18.19 34.22 -34.06
CA VAL A 422 -19.38 35.05 -34.35
C VAL A 422 -20.44 34.24 -35.07
N ALA A 423 -20.06 33.43 -36.06
CA ALA A 423 -21.01 32.58 -36.79
C ALA A 423 -21.75 31.61 -35.86
N TRP A 424 -21.05 30.95 -34.93
CA TRP A 424 -21.71 30.07 -33.95
C TRP A 424 -22.59 30.83 -32.95
N ILE A 425 -22.21 32.04 -32.55
CA ILE A 425 -23.04 32.89 -31.68
C ILE A 425 -24.33 33.28 -32.39
N ASP A 426 -24.24 33.73 -33.65
CA ASP A 426 -25.41 34.09 -34.47
C ASP A 426 -26.37 32.93 -34.64
N GLU A 427 -25.80 31.76 -34.93
CA GLU A 427 -26.52 30.51 -35.05
C GLU A 427 -27.24 30.10 -33.74
N VAL A 428 -26.60 30.27 -32.58
CA VAL A 428 -27.22 30.01 -31.28
C VAL A 428 -28.34 31.01 -30.99
N PHE A 429 -28.15 32.29 -31.36
CA PHE A 429 -29.18 33.32 -31.18
C PHE A 429 -30.40 33.06 -32.06
N ALA A 430 -30.20 32.53 -33.27
CA ALA A 430 -31.27 32.13 -34.18
C ALA A 430 -32.05 30.91 -33.66
N GLU A 431 -31.37 29.95 -33.02
CA GLU A 431 -31.98 28.74 -32.47
C GLU A 431 -32.64 28.96 -31.10
N SER A 432 -32.21 29.98 -30.34
CA SER A 432 -32.74 30.33 -29.02
C SER A 432 -33.12 31.82 -28.93
N PRO A 433 -34.11 32.28 -29.72
CA PRO A 433 -34.44 33.71 -29.86
C PRO A 433 -34.97 34.34 -28.56
N THR A 434 -35.66 33.56 -27.72
CA THR A 434 -36.21 34.03 -26.44
C THR A 434 -35.09 34.32 -25.44
N GLU A 435 -34.13 33.43 -25.33
CA GLU A 435 -32.95 33.54 -24.47
C GLU A 435 -32.02 34.66 -24.96
N ALA A 436 -31.83 34.77 -26.29
CA ALA A 436 -31.05 35.85 -26.90
C ALA A 436 -31.67 37.22 -26.58
N ALA A 437 -32.98 37.40 -26.77
CA ALA A 437 -33.65 38.67 -26.47
C ALA A 437 -33.54 39.08 -24.99
N ARG A 438 -33.68 38.12 -24.07
CA ARG A 438 -33.51 38.35 -22.61
C ARG A 438 -32.07 38.71 -22.23
N PHE A 439 -31.10 38.06 -22.87
CA PHE A 439 -29.69 38.37 -22.66
C PHE A 439 -29.34 39.79 -23.15
N MET A 440 -29.83 40.17 -24.33
CA MET A 440 -29.70 41.54 -24.88
C MET A 440 -30.41 42.59 -24.02
N ALA A 441 -31.49 42.23 -23.34
CA ALA A 441 -32.19 43.09 -22.38
C ALA A 441 -31.46 43.24 -21.02
N GLY A 442 -30.26 42.66 -20.87
CA GLY A 442 -29.39 42.85 -19.70
C GLY A 442 -29.39 41.70 -18.69
N GLU A 443 -30.06 40.57 -18.96
CA GLU A 443 -30.07 39.41 -18.06
C GLU A 443 -28.76 38.61 -18.13
N ARG A 444 -27.69 39.13 -17.51
CA ARG A 444 -26.32 38.57 -17.54
C ARG A 444 -26.21 37.12 -17.04
N LYS A 445 -27.17 36.62 -16.28
CA LYS A 445 -27.21 35.20 -15.83
C LYS A 445 -27.32 34.21 -16.99
N LEU A 446 -27.85 34.63 -18.15
CA LEU A 446 -27.97 33.78 -19.34
C LEU A 446 -26.66 33.58 -20.09
N GLN A 447 -25.60 34.34 -19.78
CA GLN A 447 -24.31 34.25 -20.46
C GLN A 447 -23.72 32.84 -20.37
N GLY A 448 -23.76 32.20 -19.20
CA GLY A 448 -23.25 30.84 -19.02
C GLY A 448 -24.02 29.79 -19.83
N VAL A 449 -25.33 29.98 -20.00
CA VAL A 449 -26.19 29.10 -20.80
C VAL A 449 -25.86 29.22 -22.29
N LEU A 450 -25.73 30.46 -22.79
CA LEU A 450 -25.37 30.74 -24.18
C LEU A 450 -23.96 30.25 -24.51
N VAL A 451 -22.99 30.44 -23.61
CA VAL A 451 -21.64 29.84 -23.75
C VAL A 451 -21.76 28.32 -23.85
N GLY A 452 -22.56 27.67 -23.00
CA GLY A 452 -22.79 26.22 -23.09
C GLY A 452 -23.36 25.78 -24.43
N GLN A 453 -24.30 26.54 -25.01
CA GLN A 453 -24.86 26.26 -26.34
C GLN A 453 -23.82 26.43 -27.47
N VAL A 454 -23.01 27.50 -27.43
CA VAL A 454 -21.90 27.71 -28.39
C VAL A 454 -20.85 26.61 -28.28
N MET A 455 -20.51 26.19 -27.05
CA MET A 455 -19.59 25.07 -26.81
C MET A 455 -20.15 23.75 -27.36
N LYS A 456 -21.46 23.51 -27.22
CA LYS A 456 -22.11 22.33 -27.81
C LYS A 456 -22.06 22.36 -29.34
N LYS A 457 -22.32 23.52 -29.94
CA LYS A 457 -22.36 23.68 -31.40
C LYS A 457 -20.98 23.54 -32.03
N SER A 458 -19.96 24.12 -31.41
CA SER A 458 -18.55 23.99 -31.80
C SER A 458 -17.94 22.63 -31.44
N LYS A 459 -18.69 21.71 -30.83
CA LYS A 459 -18.19 20.43 -30.29
C LYS A 459 -17.01 20.60 -29.32
N GLY A 460 -17.00 21.70 -28.57
CA GLY A 460 -15.97 22.01 -27.57
C GLY A 460 -14.71 22.69 -28.10
N SER A 461 -14.68 23.05 -29.39
CA SER A 461 -13.53 23.70 -30.04
C SER A 461 -13.50 25.22 -29.87
N ALA A 462 -14.63 25.87 -29.59
CA ALA A 462 -14.65 27.33 -29.39
C ALA A 462 -13.85 27.75 -28.15
N ASP A 463 -13.11 28.87 -28.23
CA ASP A 463 -12.45 29.46 -27.06
C ASP A 463 -13.48 30.03 -26.07
N PRO A 464 -13.66 29.44 -24.87
CA PRO A 464 -14.65 29.92 -23.91
C PRO A 464 -14.40 31.36 -23.46
N LYS A 465 -13.14 31.79 -23.36
CA LYS A 465 -12.81 33.17 -22.94
C LYS A 465 -13.25 34.17 -24.00
N LYS A 466 -12.99 33.83 -25.27
CA LYS A 466 -13.32 34.70 -26.40
C LYS A 466 -14.81 34.72 -26.73
N VAL A 467 -15.49 33.58 -26.61
CA VAL A 467 -16.96 33.51 -26.68
C VAL A 467 -17.59 34.39 -25.61
N ASN A 468 -17.10 34.33 -24.37
CA ASN A 468 -17.59 35.20 -23.29
C ASN A 468 -17.39 36.69 -23.61
N GLN A 469 -16.24 37.08 -24.17
CA GLN A 469 -15.98 38.46 -24.58
C GLN A 469 -16.91 38.91 -25.72
N LEU A 470 -17.07 38.09 -26.76
CA LEU A 470 -17.93 38.38 -27.91
C LEU A 470 -19.41 38.46 -27.52
N LEU A 471 -19.89 37.56 -26.65
CA LEU A 471 -21.24 37.61 -26.10
C LEU A 471 -21.46 38.86 -25.23
N ALA A 472 -20.47 39.22 -24.41
CA ALA A 472 -20.56 40.43 -23.59
C ALA A 472 -20.63 41.70 -24.45
N ALA A 473 -19.85 41.77 -25.53
CA ALA A 473 -19.83 42.89 -26.48
C ALA A 473 -21.12 43.00 -27.32
N ARG A 474 -21.88 41.92 -27.45
CA ARG A 474 -23.21 41.93 -28.10
C ARG A 474 -24.29 42.51 -27.20
N ALA A 475 -24.14 42.40 -25.88
CA ALA A 475 -25.12 42.85 -24.89
C ALA A 475 -24.79 44.24 -24.30
N GLU A 476 -23.76 44.92 -24.83
CA GLU A 476 -23.53 46.37 -24.72
C GLU A 476 -24.14 47.06 -25.94
#